data_AF-A0AAE4P4C9-F1
#
_entry.id   AF-A0AAE4P4C9-F1
#
_cell.length_a   1.000
_cell.length_b   1.000
_cell.length_c   1.000
_cell.angle_alpha   90.00
_cell.angle_beta   90.00
_cell.angle_gamma   90.00
#
_symmetry.space_group_name_H-M   'P 1'
#
loop_
_entity.id
_entity.type
_entity.pdbx_description
1 polymer ?
#
loop_
_entity_poly.entity_id
_entity_poly.type
_entity_poly.pdbx_seq_one_letter_code
_entity_poly.pdbx_strand_id
1 'polypeptide(L)' 'MTAKDFLAWMEQTGHASGADITRSLGLGRNQAQTLVARARAGEDVQIKPAIALAMTAIANGLRPWDHYDR' A
#
# COMPACT_ATOMS: atom_id res chain seq x y z
N MET A 1 1.24 7.89 8.92
CA MET A 1 0.95 6.59 9.59
C MET A 1 2.28 6.04 10.05
N THR A 2 2.30 5.26 11.13
CA THR A 2 3.57 4.74 11.64
C THR A 2 4.17 3.71 10.69
N ALA A 3 5.49 3.58 10.70
CA ALA A 3 6.19 2.53 9.97
C ALA A 3 5.62 1.13 10.28
N LYS A 4 5.33 0.88 11.56
CA LYS A 4 4.79 -0.40 12.05
C LYS A 4 3.41 -0.69 11.46
N ASP A 5 2.51 0.28 11.46
CA ASP A 5 1.16 0.09 10.91
C ASP A 5 1.20 -0.18 9.41
N PHE A 6 2.09 0.50 8.68
CA PHE A 6 2.27 0.28 7.24
C PHE A 6 2.81 -1.12 6.93
N LEU A 7 3.81 -1.58 7.68
CA LEU A 7 4.36 -2.93 7.52
C LEU A 7 3.34 -4.01 7.90
N ALA A 8 2.56 -3.78 8.96
CA ALA A 8 1.48 -4.68 9.35
C ALA A 8 0.38 -4.75 8.28
N TRP A 9 0.01 -3.61 7.69
CA TRP A 9 -0.92 -3.58 6.55
C TRP A 9 -0.37 -4.35 5.36
N MET A 10 0.92 -4.19 5.04
CA MET A 10 1.58 -4.93 3.96
C MET A 10 1.50 -6.45 4.18
N GLU A 11 1.80 -6.90 5.40
CA GLU A 11 1.69 -8.31 5.78
C GLU A 11 0.25 -8.83 5.69
N GLN A 12 -0.71 -8.10 6.29
CA GLN A 12 -2.12 -8.46 6.30
C GLN A 12 -2.71 -8.61 4.88
N THR A 13 -2.28 -7.76 3.95
CA THR A 13 -2.81 -7.69 2.58
C THR A 13 -1.96 -8.45 1.57
N GLY A 14 -0.88 -9.11 2.02
CA GLY A 14 -0.01 -9.92 1.16
C GLY A 14 0.94 -9.13 0.25
N HIS A 15 1.19 -7.85 0.54
CA HIS A 15 2.13 -7.02 -0.22
C HIS A 15 3.55 -7.20 0.33
N ALA A 16 4.46 -7.78 -0.45
CA ALA A 16 5.85 -8.01 -0.01
C ALA A 16 6.80 -6.89 -0.48
N SER A 17 6.43 -6.19 -1.56
CA SER A 17 7.32 -5.28 -2.27
C SER A 17 6.63 -4.00 -2.76
N GLY A 18 7.44 -3.00 -3.11
CA GLY A 18 6.93 -1.78 -3.77
C GLY A 18 6.26 -2.06 -5.12
N ALA A 19 6.60 -3.16 -5.81
CA ALA A 19 5.95 -3.55 -7.06
C ALA A 19 4.50 -4.01 -6.84
N ASP A 20 4.22 -4.67 -5.70
CA ASP A 20 2.87 -5.05 -5.32
C ASP A 20 2.04 -3.80 -5.01
N ILE A 21 2.64 -2.88 -4.26
CA ILE A 21 2.01 -1.59 -3.93
C ILE A 21 1.68 -0.78 -5.18
N THR A 22 2.58 -0.73 -6.17
CA THR A 22 2.31 -0.07 -7.46
C THR A 22 1.09 -0.67 -8.16
N ARG A 23 0.96 -2.00 -8.18
CA ARG A 23 -0.17 -2.68 -8.83
C ARG A 23 -1.49 -2.42 -8.12
N SER A 24 -1.51 -2.46 -6.79
CA SER A 24 -2.75 -2.37 -6.03
C SER A 24 -3.20 -0.94 -5.74
N LEU A 25 -2.26 -0.01 -5.51
CA LEU A 25 -2.57 1.39 -5.17
C LEU A 25 -2.40 2.36 -6.35
N GLY A 26 -1.93 1.88 -7.51
CA GLY A 26 -1.68 2.73 -8.68
C GLY A 26 -0.54 3.75 -8.47
N LEU A 27 0.37 3.50 -7.53
CA LEU A 27 1.46 4.40 -7.21
C LEU A 27 2.62 4.26 -8.20
N GLY A 28 3.26 5.38 -8.55
CA GLY A 28 4.49 5.37 -9.32
C GLY A 28 5.57 4.53 -8.64
N ARG A 29 6.32 3.76 -9.43
CA ARG A 29 7.33 2.79 -8.94
C ARG A 29 8.28 3.40 -7.90
N ASN A 30 8.83 4.58 -8.17
CA ASN A 30 9.78 5.25 -7.27
C ASN A 30 9.13 5.63 -5.94
N GLN A 31 7.87 6.09 -5.99
CA GLN A 31 7.12 6.45 -4.79
C GLN A 31 6.85 5.20 -3.94
N ALA A 32 6.38 4.11 -4.55
CA ALA A 32 6.11 2.86 -3.85
C ALA A 32 7.38 2.27 -3.21
N GLN A 33 8.50 2.26 -3.94
CA GLN A 33 9.79 1.81 -3.41
C GLN A 33 10.27 2.67 -2.24
N THR A 34 10.13 4.00 -2.36
CA THR A 34 10.52 4.94 -1.30
C THR A 34 9.69 4.72 -0.04
N LEU A 35 8.37 4.49 -0.16
CA LEU A 35 7.50 4.24 1.00
C LEU A 35 7.92 2.95 1.74
N VAL A 36 8.18 1.87 1.00
CA VAL A 36 8.62 0.60 1.59
C VAL A 36 10.00 0.75 2.25
N ALA A 37 10.94 1.45 1.59
CA ALA A 37 12.26 1.68 2.14
C ALA A 37 12.22 2.49 3.44
N ARG A 38 11.44 3.58 3.48
CA ARG A 38 11.25 4.41 4.67
C ARG A 38 10.61 3.64 5.81
N ALA A 39 9.53 2.91 5.53
CA ALA A 39 8.87 2.09 6.56
C ALA A 39 9.82 1.01 7.13
N ARG A 40 10.65 0.38 6.29
CA ARG A 40 11.67 -0.59 6.76
C ARG A 40 12.81 0.06 7.54
N ALA A 41 13.13 1.32 7.26
CA ALA A 41 14.08 2.11 8.05
C ALA A 41 13.49 2.58 9.40
N GLY A 42 12.21 2.27 9.68
CA GLY A 42 11.52 2.71 10.88
C GLY A 42 10.98 4.15 10.80
N GLU A 43 11.02 4.76 9.61
CA GLU A 43 10.51 6.11 9.39
C GLU A 43 9.00 6.09 9.10
N ASP A 44 8.29 7.04 9.69
CA ASP A 44 6.87 7.23 9.45
C ASP A 44 6.58 7.56 7.99
N VAL A 45 5.53 6.93 7.47
CA VAL A 45 5.15 7.03 6.07
C VAL A 45 4.04 8.05 5.89
N GLN A 46 4.33 9.06 5.06
CA GLN A 46 3.35 10.06 4.65
C GLN A 46 2.53 9.55 3.48
N ILE A 47 1.24 9.38 3.72
CA ILE A 47 0.29 8.82 2.75
C ILE A 47 -0.82 9.84 2.52
N LYS A 48 -1.12 10.10 1.25
CA LYS A 48 -2.21 11.01 0.85
C LYS A 48 -3.56 10.39 1.23
N PRO A 49 -4.60 11.19 1.56
CA PRO A 49 -5.92 10.66 1.93
C PRO A 49 -6.53 9.68 0.91
N ALA A 50 -6.37 9.94 -0.38
CA ALA A 50 -6.84 9.05 -1.44
C ALA A 50 -6.18 7.66 -1.40
N ILE A 51 -4.89 7.61 -1.08
CA ILE A 51 -4.14 6.34 -0.96
C ILE A 51 -4.58 5.61 0.31
N ALA A 52 -4.79 6.34 1.41
CA ALA A 52 -5.30 5.74 2.65
C ALA A 52 -6.68 5.09 2.45
N LEU A 53 -7.57 5.72 1.66
CA LEU A 53 -8.85 5.13 1.30
C LEU A 53 -8.68 3.81 0.52
N ALA A 54 -7.78 3.79 -0.47
CA ALA A 54 -7.48 2.58 -1.24
C ALA A 54 -6.87 1.48 -0.37
N MET A 55 -5.98 1.81 0.57
CA MET A 55 -5.43 0.86 1.54
C MET A 55 -6.52 0.24 2.42
N THR A 56 -7.48 1.05 2.89
CA THR A 56 -8.63 0.58 3.66
C THR A 56 -9.51 -0.34 2.82
N ALA A 57 -9.77 0.00 1.55
CA ALA A 57 -10.55 -0.85 0.66
C ALA A 57 -9.90 -2.23 0.49
N ILE A 58 -8.59 -2.28 0.21
CA ILE A 58 -7.83 -3.52 0.08
C ILE A 58 -7.84 -4.33 1.38
N ALA A 59 -7.68 -3.68 2.54
CA ALA A 59 -7.72 -4.35 3.83
C ALA A 59 -9.08 -5.00 4.13
N ASN A 60 -10.17 -4.49 3.53
CA ASN A 60 -11.52 -5.07 3.60
C ASN A 60 -11.78 -6.11 2.50
N GLY A 61 -10.76 -6.51 1.74
CA GLY A 61 -10.88 -7.52 0.68
C GLY A 61 -11.49 -6.99 -0.63
N LEU A 62 -11.64 -5.67 -0.77
CA LEU A 62 -12.08 -5.07 -2.04
C LEU A 62 -10.94 -5.10 -3.04
N ARG A 63 -11.28 -5.45 -4.29
CA ARG A 63 -10.33 -5.52 -5.40
C ARG A 63 -10.36 -4.21 -6.19
N PRO A 64 -9.32 -3.93 -6.98
CA PRO A 64 -9.39 -2.87 -7.98
C PRO A 64 -10.62 -3.05 -8.87
N TRP A 65 -11.26 -1.95 -9.29
CA TRP A 65 -12.49 -1.98 -10.08
C TRP A 65 -12.37 -2.84 -11.35
N ASP A 66 -11.20 -2.84 -11.98
CA ASP A 66 -10.92 -3.60 -13.21
C ASP A 66 -10.87 -5.13 -13.01
N HIS A 67 -10.87 -5.61 -11.76
CA HIS A 67 -10.81 -7.04 -11.42
C HIS A 67 -12.17 -7.68 -11.15
N TYR A 68 -13.27 -6.93 -11.26
CA TYR A 68 -14.62 -7.47 -11.15
C TYR A 68 -15.11 -7.91 -12.53
N ASP A 69 -15.48 -9.20 -12.65
CA ASP A 69 -16.14 -9.72 -13.86
C ASP A 69 -17.45 -8.95 -14.09
N ARG A 70 -17.64 -8.48 -15.33
CA ARG A 70 -18.86 -7.79 -15.78
C ARG A 70 -19.87 -8.78 -16.36
#